data_AF-A0A2V3HMZ6-F1
#
_entry.id   AF-A0A2V3HMZ6-F1
#
_cell.length_a   1.000
_cell.length_b   1.000
_cell.length_c   1.000
_cell.angle_alpha   90.00
_cell.angle_beta   90.00
_cell.angle_gamma   90.00
#
_symmetry.space_group_name_H-M   'P 1'
#
loop_
_entity.id
_entity.type
_entity.pdbx_description
1 polymer ?
#
loop_
_entity_poly.entity_id
_entity_poly.type
_entity_poly.pdbx_seq_one_letter_code
_entity_poly.pdbx_strand_id
1 'polypeptide(L)'
;MGEAYDALMERMRELDVIGQIGGLLGWDQEVMMPPKAAKLRAEQMAWISKEGHARMTAPEVGELLAAAESEANGSEVEQGNLRIIRDSYDKSTKKPPEFVEEFARHRSKSIVTWTEAREKDDFSIFRDDLAKMIDMSR
;
A
#
# COMPACT_ATOMS: atom_id res chain seq x y z
N MET A 1 -6.12 6.00 -26.59
CA MET A 1 -4.99 6.81 -26.08
C MET A 1 -3.71 6.49 -26.85
N GLY A 2 -2.62 7.21 -26.57
CA GLY A 2 -1.30 6.99 -27.16
C GLY A 2 -0.37 6.17 -26.27
N GLU A 3 0.89 6.13 -26.70
CA GLU A 3 1.98 5.32 -26.11
C GLU A 3 2.22 5.61 -24.62
N ALA A 4 2.01 6.86 -24.19
CA ALA A 4 2.19 7.26 -22.79
C ALA A 4 1.18 6.57 -21.85
N TYR A 5 -0.08 6.42 -22.29
CA TYR A 5 -1.09 5.72 -21.50
C TYR A 5 -0.78 4.23 -21.39
N ASP A 6 -0.40 3.59 -22.51
CA ASP A 6 -0.11 2.16 -22.50
C ASP A 6 1.08 1.85 -21.57
N ALA A 7 2.15 2.66 -21.63
CA ALA A 7 3.28 2.56 -20.72
C ALA A 7 2.88 2.82 -19.25
N LEU A 8 2.02 3.80 -18.99
CA LEU A 8 1.47 4.03 -17.65
C LEU A 8 0.70 2.81 -17.13
N MET A 9 -0.14 2.21 -17.97
CA MET A 9 -0.92 1.04 -17.61
C MET A 9 -0.07 -0.20 -17.35
N GLU A 10 1.05 -0.38 -18.06
CA GLU A 10 2.03 -1.43 -17.75
C GLU A 10 2.60 -1.27 -16.34
N ARG A 11 2.96 -0.04 -15.95
CA ARG A 11 3.44 0.25 -14.59
C ARG A 11 2.36 0.02 -13.53
N MET A 12 1.11 0.38 -13.83
CA MET A 12 -0.01 0.12 -12.92
C MET A 12 -0.23 -1.38 -12.72
N ARG A 13 -0.04 -2.21 -13.76
CA ARG A 13 -0.11 -3.68 -13.63
C ARG A 13 0.95 -4.23 -12.68
N GLU A 14 2.17 -3.70 -12.71
CA GLU A 14 3.21 -4.12 -11.76
C GLU A 14 2.84 -3.76 -10.31
N LEU A 15 2.32 -2.56 -10.10
CA LEU A 15 1.83 -2.12 -8.78
C LEU A 15 0.67 -2.99 -8.29
N ASP A 16 -0.24 -3.37 -9.18
CA ASP A 16 -1.35 -4.28 -8.87
C ASP A 16 -0.82 -5.66 -8.45
N VAL A 17 0.22 -6.18 -9.10
CA VAL A 17 0.85 -7.45 -8.69
C VAL A 17 1.44 -7.34 -7.29
N ILE A 18 2.16 -6.25 -6.99
CA ILE A 18 2.70 -6.01 -5.63
C ILE A 18 1.57 -5.93 -4.60
N GLY A 19 0.49 -5.22 -4.93
CA GLY A 19 -0.70 -5.13 -4.08
C GLY A 19 -1.35 -6.49 -3.82
N GLN A 20 -1.47 -7.33 -4.85
CA GLN A 20 -2.01 -8.69 -4.74
C GLN A 20 -1.14 -9.59 -3.85
N ILE A 21 0.19 -9.52 -3.97
CA ILE A 21 1.10 -10.25 -3.08
C ILE A 21 0.92 -9.77 -1.64
N GLY A 22 0.83 -8.45 -1.41
CA GLY A 22 0.53 -7.88 -0.10
C GLY A 22 -0.81 -8.38 0.48
N GLY A 23 -1.84 -8.47 -0.36
CA GLY A 23 -3.13 -9.04 0.01
C GLY A 23 -3.05 -10.50 0.44
N LEU A 24 -2.32 -11.33 -0.31
CA LEU A 24 -2.09 -12.73 0.03
C LEU A 24 -1.33 -12.89 1.36
N LEU A 25 -0.28 -12.08 1.59
CA LEU A 25 0.45 -12.09 2.86
C LEU A 25 -0.42 -11.67 4.04
N GLY A 26 -1.32 -10.69 3.84
CA GLY A 26 -2.29 -10.26 4.83
C GLY A 26 -3.29 -11.37 5.18
N TRP A 27 -3.86 -12.03 4.17
CA TRP A 27 -4.74 -13.18 4.39
C TRP A 27 -4.03 -14.31 5.15
N ASP A 28 -2.82 -14.68 4.73
CA ASP A 28 -2.06 -15.73 5.39
C ASP A 28 -1.79 -15.36 6.85
N GLN A 29 -1.51 -14.07 7.13
CA GLN A 29 -1.23 -13.57 8.47
C GLN A 29 -2.39 -13.81 9.43
N GLU A 30 -3.63 -13.63 8.96
CA GLU A 30 -4.82 -13.75 9.79
C GLU A 30 -5.36 -15.19 9.88
N VAL A 31 -5.07 -16.04 8.89
CA VAL A 31 -5.72 -17.35 8.77
C VAL A 31 -4.79 -18.53 9.05
N MET A 32 -3.56 -18.51 8.53
CA MET A 32 -2.68 -19.70 8.47
C MET A 32 -1.35 -19.52 9.20
N MET A 33 -0.87 -18.28 9.34
CA MET A 33 0.46 -17.97 9.83
C MET A 33 0.64 -18.43 11.29
N PRO A 34 1.70 -19.19 11.61
CA PRO A 34 2.00 -19.52 13.00
C PRO A 34 2.49 -18.28 13.77
N PRO A 35 2.17 -18.14 15.08
CA PRO A 35 2.52 -16.95 15.85
C PRO A 35 4.01 -16.57 15.82
N LYS A 36 4.91 -17.56 15.75
CA LYS A 36 6.36 -17.36 15.70
C LYS A 36 6.85 -16.67 14.42
N ALA A 37 6.05 -16.65 13.35
CA ALA A 37 6.39 -16.00 12.09
C ALA A 37 6.07 -14.49 12.06
N ALA A 38 5.45 -13.95 13.12
CA ALA A 38 5.01 -12.55 13.18
C ALA A 38 6.09 -11.53 12.80
N LYS A 39 7.32 -11.68 13.32
CA LYS A 39 8.42 -10.77 13.02
C LYS A 39 8.77 -10.77 11.53
N LEU A 40 8.89 -11.95 10.94
CA LEU A 40 9.20 -12.11 9.53
C LEU A 40 8.07 -11.56 8.65
N ARG A 41 6.81 -11.81 9.02
CA ARG A 41 5.66 -11.25 8.31
C ARG A 41 5.64 -9.73 8.34
N ALA A 42 5.95 -9.12 9.49
CA ALA A 42 6.06 -7.66 9.59
C ALA A 42 7.17 -7.10 8.69
N GLU A 43 8.29 -7.80 8.54
CA GLU A 43 9.36 -7.44 7.59
C GLU A 43 8.91 -7.57 6.13
N GLN A 44 8.20 -8.64 5.76
CA GLN A 44 7.66 -8.83 4.41
C GLN A 44 6.64 -7.74 4.04
N MET A 45 5.70 -7.43 4.94
CA MET A 45 4.69 -6.39 4.72
C MET A 45 5.33 -5.00 4.60
N ALA A 46 6.32 -4.70 5.44
CA ALA A 46 7.08 -3.45 5.36
C ALA A 46 7.80 -3.32 4.02
N TRP A 47 8.48 -4.38 3.58
CA TRP A 47 9.22 -4.39 2.32
C TRP A 47 8.29 -4.22 1.11
N ILE A 48 7.19 -4.98 1.04
CA ILE A 48 6.22 -4.86 -0.06
C ILE A 48 5.60 -3.46 -0.11
N SER A 49 5.24 -2.89 1.04
CA SER A 49 4.69 -1.55 1.10
C SER A 49 5.68 -0.49 0.64
N LYS A 50 6.96 -0.63 1.02
CA LYS A 50 8.04 0.26 0.58
C LYS A 50 8.26 0.17 -0.92
N GLU A 51 8.35 -1.03 -1.46
CA GLU A 51 8.60 -1.28 -2.88
C GLU A 51 7.45 -0.76 -3.74
N GLY A 52 6.20 -1.04 -3.35
CA GLY A 52 5.02 -0.50 -4.02
C GLY A 52 4.98 1.03 -3.98
N HIS A 53 5.31 1.64 -2.83
CA HIS A 53 5.37 3.09 -2.69
C HIS A 53 6.44 3.73 -3.57
N ALA A 54 7.65 3.16 -3.58
CA ALA A 54 8.76 3.66 -4.39
C ALA A 54 8.43 3.64 -5.89
N ARG A 55 7.78 2.57 -6.36
CA ARG A 55 7.32 2.48 -7.76
C ARG A 55 6.19 3.44 -8.08
N MET A 56 5.22 3.58 -7.18
CA MET A 56 4.10 4.51 -7.36
C MET A 56 4.58 5.96 -7.39
N THR A 57 5.58 6.31 -6.60
CA THR A 57 6.10 7.68 -6.46
C THR A 57 7.28 7.99 -7.39
N ALA A 58 7.66 7.05 -8.26
CA ALA A 58 8.72 7.27 -9.23
C ALA A 58 8.41 8.48 -10.13
N PRO A 59 9.39 9.37 -10.42
CA PRO A 59 9.16 10.54 -11.28
C PRO A 59 8.55 10.19 -12.63
N GLU A 60 8.97 9.07 -13.22
CA GLU A 60 8.48 8.57 -14.51
C GLU A 60 6.97 8.33 -14.52
N VAL A 61 6.36 7.92 -13.39
CA VAL A 61 4.89 7.79 -13.31
C VAL A 61 4.23 9.16 -13.47
N GLY A 62 4.79 10.20 -12.87
CA GLY A 62 4.29 11.57 -13.01
C GLY A 62 4.43 12.12 -14.42
N GLU A 63 5.56 11.82 -15.09
CA GLU A 63 5.84 12.19 -16.48
C GLU A 63 4.87 11.51 -17.45
N LEU A 64 4.71 10.19 -17.35
CA LEU A 64 3.77 9.42 -18.17
C LEU A 64 2.32 9.86 -17.95
N LEU A 65 1.95 10.14 -16.71
CA LEU A 65 0.62 10.62 -16.36
C LEU A 65 0.33 11.99 -16.99
N ALA A 66 1.28 12.93 -16.92
CA ALA A 66 1.13 14.25 -17.55
C ALA A 66 1.06 14.16 -19.09
N ALA A 67 1.86 13.28 -19.69
CA ALA A 67 1.82 13.03 -21.13
C ALA A 67 0.48 12.42 -21.56
N ALA A 68 0.01 11.38 -20.86
CA ALA A 68 -1.26 10.72 -21.15
C ALA A 68 -2.47 11.64 -20.94
N GLU A 69 -2.45 12.53 -19.94
CA GLU A 69 -3.47 13.56 -19.74
C GLU A 69 -3.50 14.58 -20.90
N SER A 70 -2.35 14.86 -21.53
CA SER A 70 -2.23 15.84 -22.61
C SER A 70 -2.70 15.33 -23.97
N GLU A 71 -2.74 14.00 -24.17
CA GLU A 71 -3.19 13.39 -25.44
C GLU A 71 -4.70 13.59 -25.71
N ALA A 72 -5.49 13.94 -24.67
CA ALA A 72 -6.85 14.48 -24.72
C ALA A 72 -7.84 13.79 -25.71
N ASN A 73 -7.68 12.48 -25.95
CA ASN A 73 -8.47 11.74 -26.93
C ASN A 73 -8.91 10.33 -26.47
N GLY A 74 -8.81 10.04 -25.17
CA GLY A 74 -9.24 8.76 -24.59
C GLY A 74 -10.76 8.65 -24.38
N SER A 75 -11.25 7.40 -24.33
CA SER A 75 -12.56 7.00 -23.87
C SER A 75 -12.84 7.41 -22.41
N GLU A 76 -14.10 7.37 -21.99
CA GLU A 76 -14.50 7.66 -20.61
C GLU A 76 -13.77 6.78 -19.58
N VAL A 77 -13.52 5.51 -19.93
CA VAL A 77 -12.78 4.56 -19.07
C VAL A 77 -11.33 4.99 -18.92
N GLU A 78 -10.66 5.33 -20.03
CA GLU A 78 -9.26 5.78 -20.00
C GLU A 78 -9.11 7.07 -19.19
N GLN A 79 -10.04 8.02 -19.36
CA GLN A 79 -10.08 9.26 -18.56
C GLN A 79 -10.34 8.99 -17.08
N GLY A 80 -11.20 8.00 -16.77
CA GLY A 80 -11.45 7.54 -15.41
C GLY A 80 -10.20 6.96 -14.75
N ASN A 81 -9.46 6.13 -15.48
CA ASN A 81 -8.19 5.56 -15.01
C ASN A 81 -7.19 6.66 -14.69
N LEU A 82 -6.97 7.62 -15.58
CA LEU A 82 -6.06 8.74 -15.33
C LEU A 82 -6.42 9.52 -14.06
N ARG A 83 -7.71 9.82 -13.85
CA ARG A 83 -8.18 10.53 -12.66
C ARG A 83 -7.85 9.78 -11.36
N ILE A 84 -8.05 8.45 -11.36
CA ILE A 84 -7.77 7.59 -10.19
C ILE A 84 -6.27 7.48 -9.95
N ILE A 85 -5.48 7.29 -11.01
CA ILE A 85 -4.02 7.18 -10.92
C ILE A 85 -3.41 8.49 -10.44
N ARG A 86 -3.88 9.64 -10.96
CA ARG A 86 -3.48 10.98 -10.51
C ARG A 86 -3.71 11.21 -9.03
N ASP A 87 -4.93 10.96 -8.56
CA ASP A 87 -5.24 11.09 -7.13
C ASP A 87 -4.36 10.19 -6.27
N SER A 88 -4.11 8.96 -6.72
CA SER A 88 -3.23 8.00 -6.04
C SER A 88 -1.77 8.47 -6.02
N TYR A 89 -1.26 9.00 -7.13
CA TYR A 89 0.11 9.51 -7.27
C TYR A 89 0.32 10.72 -6.36
N ASP A 90 -0.58 11.70 -6.43
CA ASP A 90 -0.49 12.95 -5.66
C ASP A 90 -0.60 12.69 -4.15
N LYS A 91 -1.40 11.70 -3.73
CA LYS A 91 -1.47 11.29 -2.32
C LYS A 91 -0.22 10.53 -1.87
N SER A 92 0.33 9.67 -2.72
CA SER A 92 1.49 8.86 -2.38
C SER A 92 2.75 9.72 -2.30
N THR A 93 2.98 10.62 -3.25
CA THR A 93 4.16 11.50 -3.27
C THR A 93 4.26 12.44 -2.06
N LYS A 94 3.15 12.72 -1.38
CA LYS A 94 3.12 13.51 -0.14
C LYS A 94 3.59 12.75 1.09
N LYS A 95 3.76 11.43 1.01
CA LYS A 95 4.12 10.58 2.15
C LYS A 95 5.60 10.19 2.08
N PRO A 96 6.40 10.44 3.14
CA PRO A 96 7.76 9.94 3.21
C PRO A 96 7.80 8.40 3.12
N PRO A 97 8.72 7.80 2.35
CA PRO A 97 8.84 6.35 2.24
C PRO A 97 9.05 5.65 3.60
N GLU A 98 9.79 6.28 4.50
CA GLU A 98 10.06 5.76 5.85
C GLU A 98 8.78 5.63 6.66
N PHE A 99 7.88 6.60 6.55
CA PHE A 99 6.57 6.58 7.21
C PHE A 99 5.71 5.42 6.67
N VAL A 100 5.70 5.20 5.36
CA VAL A 100 4.92 4.12 4.73
C VAL A 100 5.43 2.75 5.18
N GLU A 101 6.75 2.57 5.21
CA GLU A 101 7.39 1.35 5.69
C GLU A 101 7.08 1.10 7.17
N GLU A 102 7.25 2.11 8.04
CA GLU A 102 6.98 1.99 9.47
C GLU A 102 5.50 1.69 9.74
N PHE A 103 4.59 2.36 9.03
CA PHE A 103 3.15 2.17 9.20
C PHE A 103 2.74 0.73 8.85
N ALA A 104 3.24 0.19 7.73
CA ALA A 104 2.98 -1.18 7.32
C ALA A 104 3.54 -2.20 8.33
N ARG A 105 4.77 -1.95 8.82
CA ARG A 105 5.42 -2.79 9.84
C ARG A 105 4.63 -2.80 11.15
N HIS A 106 4.23 -1.63 11.62
CA HIS A 106 3.46 -1.46 12.86
C HIS A 106 2.12 -2.15 12.74
N ARG A 107 1.38 -1.90 11.66
CA ARG A 107 0.09 -2.55 11.40
C ARG A 107 0.19 -4.08 11.42
N SER A 108 1.18 -4.66 10.76
CA SER A 108 1.38 -6.11 10.75
C SER A 108 1.70 -6.64 12.16
N LYS A 109 2.54 -5.96 12.94
CA LYS A 109 2.80 -6.33 14.33
C LYS A 109 1.53 -6.27 15.19
N SER A 110 0.73 -5.23 15.03
CA SER A 110 -0.49 -4.96 15.79
C SER A 110 -1.59 -6.01 15.60
N ILE A 111 -1.59 -6.76 14.49
CA ILE A 111 -2.53 -7.88 14.31
C ILE A 111 -2.33 -8.95 15.39
N VAL A 112 -1.08 -9.22 15.80
CA VAL A 112 -0.79 -10.25 16.81
C VAL A 112 -1.33 -9.86 18.18
N THR A 113 -1.06 -8.62 18.59
CA THR A 113 -1.53 -8.10 19.89
C THR A 113 -3.05 -7.94 19.91
N TRP A 114 -3.66 -7.56 18.78
CA TRP A 114 -5.12 -7.53 18.65
C TRP A 114 -5.74 -8.93 18.77
N THR A 115 -5.19 -9.94 18.11
CA THR A 115 -5.70 -11.31 18.18
C THR A 115 -5.63 -11.84 19.61
N GLU A 116 -4.51 -11.62 20.29
CA GLU A 116 -4.35 -12.00 21.69
C GLU A 116 -5.31 -11.24 22.62
N ALA A 117 -5.44 -9.92 22.45
CA ALA A 117 -6.37 -9.08 23.20
C ALA A 117 -7.82 -9.58 23.05
N ARG A 118 -8.22 -9.95 21.84
CA ARG A 118 -9.56 -10.44 21.54
C ARG A 118 -9.83 -11.82 22.14
N GLU A 119 -8.85 -12.72 22.09
CA GLU A 119 -8.96 -14.05 22.69
C GLU A 119 -9.09 -13.97 24.22
N LYS A 120 -8.37 -13.04 24.84
CA LYS A 120 -8.36 -12.84 26.30
C LYS A 120 -9.43 -11.87 26.82
N ASP A 121 -10.18 -11.23 25.91
CA ASP A 121 -11.08 -10.13 26.22
C ASP A 121 -10.39 -9.00 27.04
N ASP A 122 -9.13 -8.71 26.71
CA ASP A 122 -8.27 -7.77 27.43
C ASP A 122 -7.74 -6.67 26.51
N PHE A 123 -8.42 -5.53 26.52
CA PHE A 123 -8.04 -4.35 25.74
C PHE A 123 -6.63 -3.81 26.10
N SER A 124 -6.13 -4.06 27.32
CA SER A 124 -4.83 -3.51 27.74
C SER A 124 -3.68 -4.00 26.87
N ILE A 125 -3.81 -5.20 26.29
CA ILE A 125 -2.83 -5.83 25.40
C ILE A 125 -2.67 -5.06 24.08
N PHE A 126 -3.75 -4.47 23.57
CA PHE A 126 -3.78 -3.78 22.27
C PHE A 126 -3.71 -2.25 22.38
N ARG A 127 -3.95 -1.70 23.58
CA ARG A 127 -4.10 -0.25 23.80
C ARG A 127 -2.98 0.59 23.19
N ASP A 128 -1.73 0.25 23.46
CA ASP A 128 -0.58 1.06 23.04
C ASP A 128 -0.33 0.96 21.53
N ASP A 129 -0.55 -0.22 20.95
CA ASP A 129 -0.46 -0.43 19.51
C ASP A 129 -1.55 0.36 18.76
N LEU A 130 -2.77 0.38 19.30
CA LEU A 130 -3.88 1.20 18.76
C LEU A 130 -3.57 2.69 18.88
N ALA A 131 -3.08 3.14 20.02
CA ALA A 131 -2.74 4.55 20.24
C ALA A 131 -1.70 5.04 19.22
N LYS A 132 -0.65 4.24 18.99
CA LYS A 132 0.34 4.53 17.94
C LYS A 132 -0.28 4.53 16.54
N MET A 133 -1.17 3.59 16.23
CA MET A 133 -1.83 3.55 14.91
C MET A 133 -2.71 4.79 14.64
N ILE A 134 -3.43 5.26 15.67
CA ILE A 134 -4.22 6.49 15.60
C ILE A 134 -3.30 7.69 15.39
N ASP A 135 -2.21 7.78 16.13
CA ASP A 135 -1.26 8.90 16.02
C ASP A 135 -0.66 9.01 14.62
N MET A 136 -0.26 7.88 14.03
CA MET A 136 0.23 7.83 12.65
C MET A 136 -0.84 8.16 11.60
N SER A 137 -2.13 8.19 11.96
CA SER A 137 -3.24 8.41 11.02
C SER A 137 -3.87 9.80 11.13
N ARG A 138 -3.29 10.69 11.96
CA ARG A 138 -3.71 12.09 12.12
C ARG A 138 -3.12 12.99 11.05
#